data_AF-A0A9X7GK45-F1
#
_entry.id   AF-A0A9X7GK45-F1
#
_cell.length_a   1.000
_cell.length_b   1.000
_cell.length_c   1.000
_cell.angle_alpha   90.00
_cell.angle_beta   90.00
_cell.angle_gamma   90.00
#
_symmetry.space_group_name_H-M   'P 1'
#
loop_
_entity.id
_entity.type
_entity.pdbx_description
1 polymer ?
#
loop_
_entity_poly.entity_id
_entity_poly.type
_entity_poly.pdbx_seq_one_letter_code
_entity_poly.pdbx_strand_id
1 'polypeptide(L)' 'MIPIRVKRGSMKEILKAVRELESRGFDYVTQIKPVYRITKDFVYNENKNIKGGYKFYGMEEYVSYECWMRKVD' A
#
# COMPACT_ATOMS: atom_id res chain seq x y z
N MET A 1 -19.50 15.61 6.98
CA MET A 1 -19.33 14.19 6.62
C MET A 1 -17.97 13.66 7.08
N ILE A 2 -17.89 12.37 7.43
CA ILE A 2 -16.65 11.71 7.87
C ILE A 2 -15.76 11.47 6.62
N PRO A 3 -14.48 11.88 6.64
CA PRO A 3 -13.55 11.58 5.56
C PRO A 3 -13.35 10.08 5.38
N ILE A 4 -13.19 9.64 4.13
CA ILE A 4 -12.88 8.25 3.76
C ILE A 4 -11.40 8.13 3.38
N ARG A 5 -10.77 7.03 3.79
CA ARG A 5 -9.40 6.69 3.39
C ARG A 5 -9.43 5.86 2.11
N VAL A 6 -8.75 6.34 1.08
CA VAL A 6 -8.53 5.60 -0.17
C VAL A 6 -7.12 5.05 -0.13
N LYS A 7 -6.96 3.74 -0.29
CA LYS A 7 -5.65 3.06 -0.30
C LYS A 7 -5.56 2.03 -1.43
N ARG A 8 -4.47 2.03 -2.20
CA ARG A 8 -4.20 1.05 -3.28
C ARG A 8 -2.73 0.66 -3.36
N GLY A 9 -2.46 -0.48 -3.99
CA GLY A 9 -1.10 -1.01 -4.16
C GLY A 9 -0.30 -0.29 -5.26
N SER A 10 -0.97 0.33 -6.24
CA SER A 10 -0.30 1.07 -7.31
C SER A 10 -0.82 2.50 -7.46
N MET A 11 0.04 3.37 -8.02
CA MET A 11 -0.32 4.75 -8.35
C MET A 11 -1.50 4.82 -9.33
N LYS A 12 -1.53 3.90 -10.30
CA LYS A 12 -2.61 3.82 -11.30
C LYS A 12 -3.96 3.52 -10.66
N GLU A 13 -4.00 2.58 -9.74
CA GLU A 13 -5.25 2.20 -9.06
C GLU A 13 -5.77 3.31 -8.14
N ILE A 14 -4.89 4.00 -7.41
CA ILE A 14 -5.35 5.10 -6.54
C ILE A 14 -5.88 6.26 -7.35
N LEU A 15 -5.21 6.63 -8.45
CA LEU A 15 -5.69 7.69 -9.34
C LEU A 15 -7.06 7.36 -9.94
N LYS A 16 -7.28 6.10 -10.33
CA LYS A 16 -8.59 5.65 -10.81
C LYS A 16 -9.64 5.77 -9.71
N ALA A 17 -9.36 5.24 -8.53
CA ALA A 17 -10.28 5.26 -7.40
C ALA A 17 -10.64 6.68 -6.96
N VAL A 18 -9.67 7.60 -6.95
CA VAL A 18 -9.93 9.00 -6.61
C VAL A 18 -10.77 9.68 -7.69
N ARG A 19 -10.48 9.49 -8.98
CA ARG A 19 -11.32 10.07 -10.05
C ARG A 19 -12.77 9.60 -9.99
N GLU A 20 -13.01 8.35 -9.63
CA GLU A 20 -14.37 7.82 -9.41
C GLU A 20 -15.05 8.45 -8.19
N LEU A 21 -14.30 8.93 -7.20
CA LEU A 21 -14.83 9.66 -6.05
C LEU A 21 -15.04 11.14 -6.38
N GLU A 22 -14.14 11.76 -7.13
CA GLU A 22 -14.30 13.12 -7.65
C GLU A 22 -15.58 13.25 -8.48
N SER A 23 -15.88 12.29 -9.37
CA SER A 23 -17.13 12.27 -10.15
C SER A 23 -18.39 12.12 -9.29
N ARG A 24 -18.24 11.57 -8.08
CA ARG A 24 -19.28 11.47 -7.05
C ARG A 24 -19.30 12.68 -6.12
N GLY A 25 -18.52 13.73 -6.40
CA GLY A 25 -18.41 14.97 -5.63
C GLY A 25 -17.67 14.80 -4.30
N PHE A 26 -16.61 14.01 -4.27
CA PHE A 26 -15.64 14.02 -3.18
C PHE A 26 -14.46 14.90 -3.53
N ASP A 27 -13.86 15.53 -2.53
CA ASP A 27 -12.66 16.35 -2.66
C ASP A 27 -11.54 15.85 -1.73
N TYR A 28 -10.30 16.20 -2.06
CA TYR A 28 -9.13 15.82 -1.30
C TYR A 28 -9.08 16.55 0.05
N VAL A 29 -8.98 15.76 1.12
CA VAL A 29 -8.58 16.27 2.45
C VAL A 29 -7.06 16.26 2.56
N THR A 30 -6.39 15.27 1.98
CA THR A 30 -4.93 15.18 1.91
C THR A 30 -4.49 14.77 0.52
N GLN A 31 -3.28 15.19 0.12
CA GLN A 31 -2.64 14.71 -1.10
C GLN A 31 -2.38 13.20 -1.05
N ILE A 32 -2.26 12.58 -2.23
CA ILE A 32 -1.84 11.18 -2.36
C ILE A 32 -0.38 11.07 -1.90
N LYS A 33 -0.11 10.16 -0.96
CA LYS A 33 1.25 9.88 -0.47
C LYS A 33 1.59 8.39 -0.57
N PRO A 34 2.86 8.04 -0.83
CA PRO A 34 3.32 6.67 -0.70
C PRO A 34 3.38 6.27 0.77
N VAL A 35 3.07 5.00 1.02
CA VAL A 35 3.14 4.32 2.31
C VAL A 35 3.93 3.05 2.10
N TYR A 36 5.15 3.06 2.60
CA TYR A 36 6.08 1.95 2.56
C TYR A 36 5.73 0.99 3.69
N ARG A 37 5.42 -0.26 3.33
CA ARG A 37 5.31 -1.34 4.30
C ARG A 37 6.53 -2.23 4.14
N ILE A 38 7.40 -2.19 5.15
CA ILE A 38 8.49 -3.16 5.29
C ILE A 38 7.88 -4.39 5.94
N THR A 39 7.62 -5.43 5.15
CA THR A 39 7.25 -6.74 5.70
C THR A 39 8.54 -7.49 5.96
N LYS A 40 8.86 -7.75 7.23
CA LYS A 40 9.95 -8.64 7.61
C LYS A 40 9.40 -10.05 7.66
N ASP A 41 9.64 -10.84 6.61
CA ASP A 41 9.37 -12.28 6.63
C ASP A 41 10.31 -12.96 7.62
N PHE A 42 9.84 -13.15 8.85
CA PHE A 42 10.43 -14.12 9.78
C PHE A 42 9.50 -15.32 9.88
N VAL A 43 9.92 -16.45 9.31
CA VAL A 43 10.46 -17.63 10.03
C VAL A 43 10.71 -18.69 8.95
N TYR A 44 11.97 -18.92 8.58
CA TYR A 44 12.39 -20.16 7.93
C TYR A 44 13.04 -21.05 9.01
N ASN A 45 12.49 -22.24 9.24
CA ASN A 45 13.05 -23.22 10.17
C ASN A 45 14.22 -23.96 9.49
N GLU A 46 15.46 -23.69 9.92
CA GLU A 46 16.71 -24.16 9.30
C GLU A 46 17.20 -25.54 9.77
N ASN A 47 16.36 -26.39 10.35
CA ASN A 47 16.85 -27.67 10.89
C ASN A 47 16.31 -28.93 10.20
N LYS A 48 16.46 -29.05 8.87
CA LYS A 48 16.63 -30.38 8.22
C LYS A 48 17.62 -30.37 7.03
N ASN A 49 18.91 -30.33 7.36
CA ASN A 49 19.99 -31.13 6.72
C ASN A 49 20.30 -31.01 5.20
N ILE A 50 20.87 -29.91 4.67
CA ILE A 50 21.70 -30.02 3.44
C ILE A 50 22.89 -29.03 3.49
N LYS A 51 24.10 -29.57 3.28
CA LYS A 51 25.39 -28.85 3.18
C LYS A 51 25.35 -27.79 2.05
N GLY A 52 25.69 -26.53 2.36
CA GLY A 52 26.24 -25.58 1.39
C GLY A 52 25.32 -24.57 0.68
N GLY A 53 24.11 -24.27 1.18
CA GLY A 53 23.20 -23.31 0.52
C GLY A 53 23.31 -21.88 1.05
N TYR A 54 23.63 -20.90 0.17
CA TYR A 54 23.40 -19.48 0.46
C TYR A 54 21.89 -19.17 0.44
N LYS A 55 21.38 -18.44 1.43
CA LYS A 55 20.00 -17.93 1.44
C LYS A 55 20.01 -16.42 1.29
N PHE A 56 19.51 -15.94 0.15
CA PHE A 56 19.24 -14.53 -0.07
C PHE A 56 17.98 -14.14 0.70
N TYR A 57 18.11 -13.21 1.65
CA TYR A 57 16.98 -12.60 2.36
C TYR A 57 16.56 -11.35 1.58
N GLY A 58 15.53 -11.47 0.75
CA GLY A 58 14.93 -10.32 0.08
C GLY A 58 14.09 -9.50 1.07
N MET A 59 14.38 -8.20 1.20
CA MET A 59 13.40 -7.27 1.76
C MET A 59 12.44 -6.89 0.63
N GLU A 60 11.19 -7.33 0.71
CA GLU A 60 10.16 -6.83 -0.20
C GLU A 60 9.57 -5.53 0.38
N GLU A 61 9.94 -4.41 -0.24
CA GLU A 61 9.31 -3.12 0.01
C GLU A 61 7.99 -3.03 -0.77
N TYR A 62 6.87 -3.12 -0.04
CA TYR A 62 5.56 -2.89 -0.63
C TYR A 62 5.24 -1.39 -0.55
N VAL A 63 5.30 -0.71 -1.69
CA VAL A 63 4.78 0.65 -1.81
C VAL A 63 3.27 0.57 -1.99
N SER A 64 2.51 1.17 -1.08
CA SER A 64 1.10 1.46 -1.28
C SER A 64 0.89 2.96 -1.35
N TYR A 65 -0.22 3.42 -1.89
CA TYR A 65 -0.56 4.83 -1.97
C TYR A 65 -1.84 5.08 -1.19
N GLU A 66 -1.92 6.23 -0.51
CA GLU A 66 -3.13 6.61 0.20
C GLU A 66 -3.43 8.12 0.16
N CYS A 67 -4.71 8.45 0.28
CA CYS A 67 -5.19 9.80 0.56
C CYS A 67 -6.49 9.74 1.39
N TRP A 68 -6.86 10.88 1.97
CA TRP A 68 -8.17 11.11 2.55
C TRP A 68 -9.01 11.97 1.63
N MET A 69 -10.27 11.60 1.45
CA MET A 69 -11.26 12.37 0.70
C MET A 69 -12.51 12.59 1.53
N ARG A 70 -13.21 13.70 1.29
CA ARG A 70 -14.48 14.02 1.95
C ARG A 70 -15.50 14.39 0.88
N LYS A 71 -16.72 13.89 1.02
CA LYS A 71 -17.84 14.33 0.17
C LYS A 71 -18.07 15.83 0.40
N VAL A 72 -18.08 16.57 -0.69
CA VAL A 72 -18.52 17.96 -0.75
C VAL A 72 -19.99 17.92 -1.16
N ASP A 73 -20.85 18.52 -0.34
CA ASP A 73 -22.25 18.80 -0.67
C ASP A 73 -22.32 19.96 -1.66
#